data_AF-A0A103SR45-F1
#
_entry.id   AF-A0A103SR45-F1
#
_cell.length_a   1.000
_cell.length_b   1.000
_cell.length_c   1.000
_cell.angle_alpha   90.00
_cell.angle_beta   90.00
_cell.angle_gamma   90.00
#
_symmetry.space_group_name_H-M   'P 1'
#
loop_
_entity.id
_entity.type
_entity.pdbx_description
1 polymer ?
#
loop_
_entity_poly.entity_id
_entity_poly.type
_entity_poly.pdbx_seq_one_letter_code
_entity_poly.pdbx_strand_id
1 'polypeptide(L)'
;MKVEEAKCSLGYGKPPWIFKGRQVIFYYSNTLLDALYQFHLVKAEIARAIIPKEFRLVEAFGYTLGGFFLANYNESPVGTFDEVVFFF
;
A
#
# COMPACT_ATOMS: atom_id res chain seq x y z
N MET A 1 -30.92 17.07 -1.69
CA MET A 1 -30.49 16.59 -0.36
C MET A 1 -29.21 17.32 0.01
N LYS A 2 -29.21 18.08 1.11
CA LYS A 2 -27.96 18.54 1.73
C LYS A 2 -27.29 17.28 2.29
N VAL A 3 -26.12 16.91 1.78
CA VAL A 3 -25.33 15.83 2.36
C VAL A 3 -24.88 16.34 3.72
N GLU A 4 -25.48 15.82 4.78
CA GLU A 4 -25.05 16.10 6.15
C GLU A 4 -23.61 15.61 6.27
N GLU A 5 -22.69 16.53 6.57
CA GLU A 5 -21.29 16.19 6.82
C GLU A 5 -21.25 15.27 8.03
N ALA A 6 -21.01 13.97 7.80
CA ALA A 6 -20.68 13.04 8.86
C ALA A 6 -19.50 13.63 9.64
N LYS A 7 -19.70 13.88 10.93
CA LYS A 7 -18.63 14.32 11.84
C LYS A 7 -17.45 13.37 11.65
N CYS A 8 -16.33 13.90 11.13
CA CYS A 8 -15.05 13.19 11.06
C CYS A 8 -14.71 12.69 12.47
N SER A 9 -14.97 11.42 12.72
CA SER A 9 -14.55 10.75 13.94
C SER A 9 -13.03 10.64 13.91
N LEU A 10 -12.39 11.38 14.82
CA LEU A 10 -11.08 11.08 15.42
C LEU A 10 -9.91 10.88 14.43
N GLY A 11 -9.20 11.97 14.12
CA GLY A 11 -7.76 11.92 13.77
C GLY A 11 -7.38 12.51 12.40
N TYR A 12 -8.16 12.25 11.36
CA TYR A 12 -7.82 12.68 9.98
C TYR A 12 -8.64 13.91 9.56
N GLY A 13 -8.00 14.84 8.85
CA GLY A 13 -8.67 16.01 8.25
C GLY A 13 -9.68 15.62 7.15
N LYS A 14 -10.42 16.59 6.59
CA LYS A 14 -11.34 16.32 5.47
C LYS A 14 -10.56 15.94 4.20
N PRO A 15 -10.99 14.92 3.43
CA PRO A 15 -10.37 14.58 2.15
C PRO A 15 -10.58 15.70 1.11
N PRO A 16 -9.75 15.77 0.05
CA PRO A 16 -8.73 14.80 -0.36
C PRO A 16 -7.45 14.86 0.50
N TRP A 17 -6.90 13.70 0.83
CA TRP A 17 -5.63 13.57 1.54
C TRP A 17 -4.47 13.50 0.56
N ILE A 18 -3.42 14.25 0.86
CA ILE A 18 -2.21 14.31 0.05
C ILE A 18 -1.12 13.54 0.77
N PHE A 19 -0.49 12.61 0.07
CA PHE A 19 0.67 11.86 0.52
C PHE A 19 1.84 12.19 -0.40
N LYS A 20 2.94 12.71 0.15
CA LYS A 20 4.20 12.91 -0.57
C LYS A 20 5.30 12.15 0.16
N GLY A 21 6.23 11.62 -0.60
CA GLY A 21 7.26 10.74 -0.07
C GLY A 21 8.12 10.15 -1.18
N ARG A 22 9.05 9.31 -0.77
CA ARG A 22 9.83 8.43 -1.66
C ARG A 22 9.50 6.99 -1.32
N GLN A 23 9.39 6.14 -2.32
CA GLN A 23 9.45 4.71 -2.05
C GLN A 23 10.94 4.39 -1.73
N VAL A 24 11.26 3.72 -0.64
CA VAL A 24 12.64 3.75 -0.06
C VAL A 24 13.51 2.60 -0.55
N ILE A 25 14.79 2.89 -0.84
CA ILE A 25 15.90 1.93 -0.95
C ILE A 25 16.73 1.92 0.34
N PHE A 26 17.07 0.73 0.84
CA PHE A 26 18.14 0.56 1.81
C PHE A 26 19.51 0.54 1.10
N TYR A 27 20.27 1.64 1.31
CA TYR A 27 21.74 1.83 1.29
C TYR A 27 22.51 2.33 0.03
N TYR A 28 23.30 3.40 0.28
CA TYR A 28 24.59 3.79 -0.31
C TYR A 28 24.75 3.95 -1.83
N SER A 29 23.73 4.41 -2.56
CA SER A 29 23.95 4.85 -3.95
C SER A 29 23.23 6.16 -4.27
N ASN A 30 24.00 7.16 -4.71
CA ASN A 30 23.56 8.48 -5.16
C ASN A 30 22.91 8.45 -6.55
N THR A 31 22.19 7.37 -6.90
CA THR A 31 21.65 7.18 -8.25
C THR A 31 20.21 6.69 -8.21
N LEU A 32 19.30 7.67 -8.40
CA LEU A 32 17.89 7.63 -8.82
C LEU A 32 17.23 6.26 -9.05
N LEU A 33 16.83 5.60 -7.98
CA LEU A 33 15.71 4.65 -7.97
C LEU A 33 14.94 4.89 -6.66
N ASP A 34 14.07 5.90 -6.62
CA ASP A 34 13.31 6.25 -5.41
C ASP A 34 12.09 5.32 -5.21
N ALA A 35 12.31 3.99 -5.32
CA ALA A 35 11.34 2.95 -4.95
C ALA A 35 11.90 1.52 -4.83
N LEU A 36 11.67 0.83 -3.69
CA LEU A 36 11.80 -0.64 -3.63
C LEU A 36 10.43 -1.30 -3.83
N TYR A 37 10.21 -1.81 -5.04
CA TYR A 37 9.17 -2.79 -5.33
C TYR A 37 9.82 -4.15 -5.47
N GLN A 38 9.36 -5.12 -4.68
CA GLN A 38 9.77 -6.50 -4.86
C GLN A 38 8.56 -7.36 -5.19
N PHE A 39 8.45 -7.73 -6.46
CA PHE A 39 7.48 -8.72 -6.92
C PHE A 39 7.96 -10.13 -6.58
N HIS A 40 7.02 -10.99 -6.21
CA HIS A 40 7.27 -12.42 -6.07
C HIS A 40 5.99 -13.22 -6.35
N LEU A 41 6.15 -14.49 -6.71
CA LEU A 41 5.03 -15.41 -6.83
C LEU A 41 4.59 -15.84 -5.44
N VAL A 42 3.32 -15.59 -5.12
CA VAL A 42 2.67 -16.03 -3.89
C VAL A 42 1.82 -17.23 -4.21
N LYS A 43 1.88 -18.29 -3.41
CA LYS A 43 0.99 -19.44 -3.60
C LYS A 43 -0.46 -19.00 -3.45
N ALA A 44 -1.30 -19.39 -4.40
CA ALA A 44 -2.72 -19.07 -4.42
C ALA A 44 -3.41 -19.48 -3.11
N GLU A 45 -3.08 -20.65 -2.56
CA GLU A 45 -3.65 -21.13 -1.28
C GLU A 45 -3.42 -20.15 -0.12
N ILE A 46 -2.25 -19.51 -0.05
CA ILE A 46 -1.89 -18.55 0.99
C ILE A 46 -2.64 -17.24 0.78
N ALA A 47 -2.65 -16.74 -0.46
CA ALA A 47 -3.41 -15.55 -0.83
C ALA A 47 -4.91 -15.72 -0.54
N ARG A 48 -5.47 -16.89 -0.86
CA ARG A 48 -6.90 -17.22 -0.63
C ARG A 48 -7.29 -17.35 0.84
N ALA A 49 -6.34 -17.61 1.74
CA ALA A 49 -6.60 -17.61 3.17
C ALA A 49 -6.84 -16.20 3.72
N ILE A 50 -6.36 -15.16 3.02
CA ILE A 50 -6.40 -13.76 3.46
C ILE A 50 -7.47 -12.97 2.67
N ILE A 51 -7.62 -13.25 1.37
CA ILE A 51 -8.56 -12.53 0.51
C ILE A 51 -10.01 -13.02 0.75
N PRO A 52 -10.96 -12.10 1.04
CA PRO A 52 -12.37 -12.45 1.17
C PRO A 52 -12.93 -13.17 -0.07
N LYS A 53 -13.87 -14.08 0.13
CA LYS A 53 -14.29 -15.04 -0.90
C LYS A 53 -14.97 -14.39 -2.11
N GLU A 54 -15.61 -13.26 -1.87
CA GLU A 54 -16.28 -12.41 -2.86
C GLU A 54 -15.30 -11.77 -3.86
N PHE A 55 -14.02 -11.64 -3.52
CA PHE A 55 -13.02 -11.10 -4.42
C PHE A 55 -12.38 -12.22 -5.27
N ARG A 56 -12.27 -11.92 -6.56
CA ARG A 56 -11.58 -12.79 -7.51
C ARG A 56 -10.07 -12.68 -7.30
N LEU A 57 -9.41 -13.82 -7.12
CA LEU A 57 -7.95 -13.91 -7.17
C LEU A 57 -7.50 -14.18 -8.60
N VAL A 58 -6.52 -13.42 -9.09
CA VAL A 58 -5.89 -13.68 -10.38
C VAL A 58 -4.74 -14.65 -10.15
N GLU A 59 -4.91 -15.89 -10.59
CA GLU A 59 -3.91 -16.94 -10.38
C GLU A 59 -3.60 -17.70 -11.66
N ALA A 60 -2.36 -18.20 -11.75
CA ALA A 60 -1.88 -19.11 -12.78
C ALA A 60 -0.95 -20.15 -12.14
N PHE A 61 -1.11 -21.42 -12.52
CA PHE A 61 -0.28 -22.53 -12.03
C PHE A 61 -0.23 -22.66 -10.49
N GLY A 62 -1.29 -22.24 -9.79
CA GLY A 62 -1.36 -22.26 -8.32
C GLY A 62 -0.64 -21.09 -7.63
N TYR A 63 -0.29 -20.04 -8.38
CA TYR A 63 0.34 -18.83 -7.85
C TYR A 63 -0.41 -17.57 -8.30
N THR A 64 -0.39 -16.53 -7.47
CA THR A 64 -0.74 -15.14 -7.84
C THR A 64 0.53 -14.30 -7.86
N LEU A 65 0.52 -13.20 -8.64
CA LEU A 65 1.58 -12.21 -8.59
C LEU A 65 1.36 -11.33 -7.37
N GLY A 66 2.26 -11.40 -6.41
CA GLY A 66 2.27 -10.52 -5.26
C GLY A 66 3.57 -9.74 -5.15
N GLY A 67 3.71 -9.04 -4.03
CA GLY A 67 4.89 -8.27 -3.76
C GLY A 67 4.77 -7.49 -2.46
N PHE A 68 5.81 -6.72 -2.20
CA PHE A 68 5.73 -5.64 -1.22
C PHE A 68 6.41 -4.39 -1.75
N PHE A 69 6.02 -3.25 -1.18
CA PHE A 69 6.74 -2.00 -1.35
C PHE A 69 7.01 -1.33 0.00
N LEU A 70 8.07 -0.54 0.04
CA LEU A 70 8.43 0.30 1.17
C LEU A 70 8.31 1.76 0.75
N ALA A 71 7.58 2.56 1.52
CA ALA A 71 7.41 3.98 1.32
C ALA A 71 7.79 4.79 2.56
N ASN A 72 8.46 5.92 2.36
CA ASN A 72 8.73 6.94 3.37
C ASN A 72 7.98 8.20 2.96
N TYR A 73 6.93 8.52 3.70
CA TYR A 73 6.14 9.72 3.49
C TYR A 73 6.71 10.85 4.32
N ASN A 74 7.02 11.97 3.66
CA ASN A 74 7.43 13.22 4.30
C ASN A 74 6.27 14.21 4.46
N GLU A 75 5.14 13.98 3.78
CA GLU A 75 3.90 14.73 3.93
C GLU A 75 2.72 13.76 3.90
N SER A 76 1.90 13.77 4.94
CA SER A 76 0.66 13.01 5.01
C SER A 76 -0.31 13.63 6.01
N PRO A 77 -1.59 13.23 6.05
CA PRO A 77 -2.55 13.67 7.07
C PRO A 77 -2.13 13.40 8.53
N VAL A 78 -1.20 12.46 8.75
CA VAL A 78 -0.70 12.07 10.09
C VAL A 78 0.76 12.45 10.32
N GLY A 79 1.34 13.26 9.43
CA GLY A 79 2.75 13.62 9.46
C GLY A 79 3.65 12.60 8.75
N THR A 80 4.94 12.62 9.08
CA THR A 80 5.94 11.75 8.46
C THR A 80 5.82 10.32 8.99
N PHE A 81 5.82 9.32 8.11
CA PHE A 81 5.86 7.91 8.51
C PHE A 81 6.42 7.01 7.40
N ASP A 82 6.89 5.82 7.81
CA ASP A 82 7.29 4.73 6.91
C ASP A 82 6.16 3.70 6.80
N GLU A 83 5.92 3.20 5.59
CA GLU A 83 4.90 2.21 5.27
C GLU A 83 5.53 1.01 4.56
N VAL A 84 5.18 -0.20 5.01
CA VAL A 84 5.43 -1.45 4.27
C VAL A 84 4.09 -2.05 3.91
N VAL A 85 3.85 -2.27 2.62
CA VAL A 85 2.61 -2.86 2.11
C VAL A 85 2.92 -4.14 1.37
N PHE A 86 2.16 -5.19 1.66
CA PHE A 86 2.13 -6.44 0.91
C PHE A 86 0.87 -6.48 0.04
N PHE A 87 0.98 -6.90 -1.22
CA PHE A 87 -0.15 -7.05 -2.14
C PHE A 87 -0.09 -8.40 -2.86
N PHE A 88 -1.26 -8.95 -3.23
CA PHE A 88 -1.43 -10.18 -4.00
C PHE A 88 -2.88 -10.34 -4.48
#